data_AF-A0A9D8MYD6-F1
#
_entry.id   AF-A0A9D8MYD6-F1
#
_cell.length_a   1.000
_cell.length_b   1.000
_cell.length_c   1.000
_cell.angle_alpha   90.00
_cell.angle_beta   90.00
_cell.angle_gamma   90.00
#
_symmetry.space_group_name_H-M   'P 1'
#
loop_
_entity.id
_entity.type
_entity.pdbx_description
1 polymer ?
#
loop_
_entity_poly.entity_id
_entity_poly.type
_entity_poly.pdbx_seq_one_letter_code
_entity_poly.pdbx_strand_id
1 'polypeptide(L)'
;SCYAMSPWLENEGDNVGPGGEKDKRYYVCEAVKEHSALRFVENADDATKERLRTVKWFFDCGDDDFLFDQSVKMHQLMRSAWIRDELRVRNGVHNWEYWHVALRMALPFASRNFAK
;
A
#
# COMPACT_ATOMS: atom_id res chain seq x y z
N SER A 1 14.16 -3.14 -0.77
CA SER A 1 12.86 -3.76 -0.40
C SER A 1 11.88 -2.65 -0.05
N CYS A 2 10.58 -2.95 -0.02
CA CYS A 2 9.52 -2.04 0.39
C CYS A 2 8.54 -2.80 1.29
N TYR A 3 8.18 -2.18 2.42
CA TYR A 3 7.16 -2.68 3.34
C TYR A 3 6.08 -1.60 3.47
N ALA A 4 4.81 -2.01 3.36
CA ALA A 4 3.67 -1.10 3.41
C ALA A 4 2.62 -1.66 4.38
N MET A 5 2.21 -0.84 5.33
CA MET A 5 1.32 -1.22 6.43
C MET A 5 0.09 -0.34 6.41
N SER A 6 -1.10 -0.96 6.46
CA SER A 6 -2.38 -0.29 6.25
C SER A 6 -2.30 0.77 5.13
N PRO A 7 -1.83 0.40 3.93
CA PRO A 7 -1.43 1.39 2.94
C PRO A 7 -2.64 2.00 2.23
N TRP A 8 -2.68 3.33 2.17
CA TRP A 8 -3.65 4.04 1.34
C TRP A 8 -3.11 4.16 -0.08
N LEU A 9 -3.56 3.27 -0.96
CA LEU A 9 -2.99 3.05 -2.29
C LEU A 9 -3.77 3.74 -3.41
N GLU A 10 -5.03 4.05 -3.16
CA GLU A 10 -5.94 4.67 -4.12
C GLU A 10 -7.00 5.51 -3.40
N ASN A 11 -7.40 6.61 -4.04
CA ASN A 11 -8.51 7.43 -3.59
C ASN A 11 -9.47 7.68 -4.76
N GLU A 12 -10.68 7.15 -4.66
CA GLU A 12 -11.75 7.32 -5.65
C GLU A 12 -12.81 8.36 -5.22
N GLY A 13 -12.78 8.80 -3.96
CA GLY A 13 -13.79 9.71 -3.40
C GLY A 13 -13.60 11.17 -3.82
N ASP A 14 -14.65 11.96 -3.59
CA ASP A 14 -14.58 13.41 -3.72
C ASP A 14 -13.75 14.01 -2.58
N ASN A 15 -12.79 14.86 -2.96
CA ASN A 15 -11.77 15.38 -2.05
C ASN A 15 -12.28 16.50 -1.13
N VAL A 16 -13.57 16.84 -1.22
CA VAL A 16 -14.13 18.09 -0.69
C VAL A 16 -14.60 17.89 0.75
N GLY A 17 -13.95 18.59 1.69
CA GLY A 17 -14.46 18.72 3.05
C GLY A 17 -15.80 19.47 3.09
N PRO A 18 -16.61 19.30 4.15
CA PRO A 18 -17.86 20.04 4.29
C PRO A 18 -17.57 21.55 4.24
N GLY A 19 -18.07 22.24 3.20
CA GLY A 19 -17.90 23.68 2.99
C GLY A 19 -17.00 24.11 1.82
N GLY A 20 -16.38 23.18 1.08
CA GLY A 20 -15.59 23.53 -0.11
C GLY A 20 -14.18 24.08 0.18
N GLU A 21 -13.75 24.09 1.45
CA GLU A 21 -12.44 24.57 1.85
C GLU A 21 -11.36 23.52 1.57
N LYS A 22 -10.24 23.97 0.98
CA LYS A 22 -9.08 23.11 0.68
C LYS A 22 -8.18 23.01 1.90
N ASP A 23 -8.48 22.08 2.78
CA ASP A 23 -7.67 21.79 3.96
C ASP A 23 -6.51 20.83 3.65
N LYS A 24 -5.74 20.43 4.68
CA LYS A 24 -4.63 19.47 4.50
C LYS A 24 -5.11 18.11 3.97
N ARG A 25 -6.31 17.69 4.35
CA ARG A 25 -6.88 16.41 3.91
C ARG A 25 -7.20 16.47 2.42
N TYR A 26 -7.75 17.57 1.91
CA TYR A 26 -7.96 17.79 0.48
C TYR A 26 -6.68 17.55 -0.33
N TYR A 27 -5.56 18.18 0.05
CA TYR A 27 -4.30 18.04 -0.69
C TYR A 27 -3.73 16.62 -0.64
N VAL A 28 -3.86 15.92 0.50
CA VAL A 28 -3.43 14.52 0.60
C VAL A 28 -4.33 13.62 -0.26
N CYS A 29 -5.64 13.83 -0.23
CA CYS A 29 -6.60 13.07 -1.04
C CYS A 29 -6.36 13.25 -2.55
N GLU A 30 -6.10 14.49 -3.01
CA GLU A 30 -5.69 14.78 -4.39
C GLU A 30 -4.38 14.08 -4.74
N ALA A 31 -3.35 14.18 -3.87
CA ALA A 31 -2.05 13.55 -4.14
C ALA A 31 -2.16 12.02 -4.23
N VAL A 32 -2.92 11.35 -3.35
CA VAL A 32 -3.14 9.90 -3.41
C VAL A 32 -3.92 9.52 -4.68
N LYS A 33 -4.86 10.36 -5.11
CA LYS A 33 -5.58 10.17 -6.36
C LYS A 33 -4.61 10.28 -7.54
N GLU A 34 -3.90 11.39 -7.68
CA GLU A 34 -2.95 11.62 -8.79
C GLU A 34 -1.84 10.54 -8.85
N HIS A 35 -1.41 10.05 -7.69
CA HIS A 35 -0.35 9.05 -7.57
C HIS A 35 -0.86 7.67 -7.11
N SER A 36 -2.03 7.24 -7.59
CA SER A 36 -2.59 5.91 -7.28
C SER A 36 -1.58 4.81 -7.63
N ALA A 37 -1.15 4.07 -6.60
CA ALA A 37 -0.22 2.96 -6.75
C ALA A 37 -0.87 1.77 -7.46
N LEU A 38 -2.19 1.59 -7.29
CA LEU A 38 -2.96 0.57 -7.99
C LEU A 38 -2.95 0.82 -9.49
N ARG A 39 -3.30 2.04 -9.92
CA ARG A 39 -3.25 2.44 -11.34
C ARG A 39 -1.84 2.38 -11.91
N PHE A 40 -0.83 2.71 -11.11
CA PHE A 40 0.55 2.64 -11.53
C PHE A 40 0.97 1.20 -11.90
N VAL A 41 0.62 0.21 -11.08
CA VAL A 41 0.95 -1.21 -11.37
C VAL A 41 0.08 -1.77 -12.50
N GLU A 42 -1.20 -1.43 -12.52
CA GLU A 42 -2.14 -1.88 -13.57
C GLU A 42 -1.68 -1.43 -14.97
N ASN A 43 -1.24 -0.17 -15.10
CA ASN A 43 -0.84 0.43 -16.37
C ASN A 43 0.68 0.35 -16.63
N ALA A 44 1.44 -0.37 -15.81
CA ALA A 44 2.88 -0.47 -15.96
C ALA A 44 3.27 -1.16 -17.27
N ASP A 45 4.24 -0.57 -17.99
CA ASP A 45 4.90 -1.23 -19.12
C ASP A 45 5.88 -2.33 -18.66
N ASP A 46 6.39 -3.13 -19.60
CA ASP A 46 7.25 -4.27 -19.27
C ASP A 46 8.57 -3.83 -18.63
N ALA A 47 9.14 -2.71 -19.07
CA ALA A 47 10.35 -2.14 -18.46
C ALA A 47 10.12 -1.75 -16.99
N THR A 48 8.97 -1.16 -16.68
CA THR A 48 8.58 -0.81 -15.31
C THR A 48 8.32 -2.07 -14.48
N LYS A 49 7.63 -3.06 -15.03
CA LYS A 49 7.41 -4.35 -14.35
C LYS A 49 8.73 -5.04 -14.01
N GLU A 50 9.70 -5.05 -14.92
CA GLU A 50 11.05 -5.60 -14.63
C GLU A 50 11.72 -4.86 -13.48
N ARG A 51 11.64 -3.52 -13.46
CA ARG A 51 12.16 -2.74 -12.32
C ARG A 51 11.45 -3.08 -11.01
N LEU A 52 10.13 -3.25 -11.02
CA LEU A 52 9.35 -3.62 -9.83
C LEU A 52 9.73 -5.00 -9.32
N ARG A 53 10.09 -5.96 -10.20
CA ARG A 53 10.56 -7.31 -9.81
C ARG A 53 11.90 -7.31 -9.08
N THR A 54 12.71 -6.25 -9.22
CA THR A 54 13.97 -6.11 -8.46
C THR A 54 13.74 -5.78 -6.98
N VAL A 55 12.53 -5.34 -6.63
CA VAL A 55 12.17 -4.95 -5.27
C VAL A 55 11.45 -6.12 -4.59
N LYS A 56 11.84 -6.41 -3.35
CA LYS A 56 11.08 -7.31 -2.46
C LYS A 56 9.96 -6.50 -1.80
N TRP A 57 8.72 -6.88 -2.03
CA TRP A 57 7.52 -6.18 -1.56
C TRP A 57 6.82 -6.97 -0.45
N PHE A 58 6.33 -6.26 0.57
CA PHE A 58 5.55 -6.86 1.64
C PHE A 58 4.46 -5.88 2.10
N PHE A 59 3.20 -6.28 1.88
CA PHE A 59 2.00 -5.60 2.35
C PHE A 59 1.45 -6.24 3.62
N ASP A 60 0.99 -5.42 4.54
CA ASP A 60 0.47 -5.84 5.83
C ASP A 60 -0.77 -5.00 6.18
N CYS A 61 -1.93 -5.62 6.35
CA CYS A 61 -3.18 -4.90 6.61
C CYS A 61 -4.11 -5.71 7.52
N GLY A 62 -4.85 -5.02 8.38
CA GLY A 62 -5.90 -5.64 9.20
C GLY A 62 -7.07 -6.12 8.34
N ASP A 63 -7.78 -7.15 8.78
CA ASP A 63 -9.01 -7.64 8.13
C ASP A 63 -10.21 -6.68 8.29
N ASP A 64 -10.26 -5.94 9.40
CA ASP A 64 -11.27 -4.91 9.69
C ASP A 64 -10.77 -3.48 9.35
N ASP A 65 -9.60 -3.34 8.71
CA ASP A 65 -9.07 -2.05 8.23
C ASP A 65 -9.84 -1.58 6.98
N PHE A 66 -10.25 -0.32 6.93
CA PHE A 66 -10.96 0.24 5.77
C PHE A 66 -10.12 0.29 4.49
N LEU A 67 -8.80 0.03 4.58
CA LEU A 67 -7.87 -0.10 3.45
C LEU A 67 -7.58 -1.56 3.05
N PHE A 68 -8.27 -2.52 3.65
CA PHE A 68 -8.09 -3.95 3.38
C PHE A 68 -8.25 -4.28 1.89
N ASP A 69 -9.35 -3.84 1.28
CA ASP A 69 -9.66 -4.13 -0.13
C ASP A 69 -8.57 -3.59 -1.09
N GLN A 70 -8.01 -2.41 -0.78
CA GLN A 70 -6.92 -1.84 -1.57
C GLN A 70 -5.65 -2.70 -1.48
N SER A 71 -5.34 -3.21 -0.29
CA SER A 71 -4.18 -4.08 -0.06
C SER A 71 -4.32 -5.41 -0.81
N VAL A 72 -5.52 -6.00 -0.79
CA VAL A 72 -5.84 -7.22 -1.55
C VAL A 72 -5.76 -6.97 -3.05
N LYS A 73 -6.34 -5.87 -3.55
CA LYS A 73 -6.30 -5.49 -4.97
C LYS A 73 -4.85 -5.30 -5.44
N MET A 74 -3.99 -4.67 -4.64
CA MET A 74 -2.57 -4.54 -4.96
C MET A 74 -1.89 -5.90 -5.13
N HIS A 75 -2.08 -6.80 -4.17
CA HIS A 75 -1.53 -8.16 -4.24
C HIS A 75 -1.99 -8.91 -5.50
N GLN A 76 -3.28 -8.79 -5.84
CA GLN A 76 -3.83 -9.38 -7.06
C GLN A 76 -3.20 -8.80 -8.33
N LEU A 77 -3.04 -7.49 -8.42
CA LEU A 77 -2.40 -6.81 -9.55
C LEU A 77 -0.93 -7.23 -9.70
N MET A 78 -0.16 -7.23 -8.61
CA MET A 78 1.24 -7.63 -8.62
C MET A 78 1.41 -9.10 -9.04
N ARG A 79 0.59 -9.99 -8.49
CA ARG A 79 0.56 -11.41 -8.89
C ARG A 79 0.24 -11.58 -10.37
N SER A 80 -0.75 -10.86 -10.89
CA SER A 80 -1.16 -10.92 -12.30
C SER A 80 -0.07 -10.41 -13.24
N ALA A 81 0.72 -9.42 -12.79
CA ALA A 81 1.88 -8.89 -13.48
C ALA A 81 3.17 -9.71 -13.28
N TRP A 82 3.11 -10.87 -12.60
CA TRP A 82 4.28 -11.68 -12.23
C TRP A 82 5.32 -10.91 -11.42
N ILE A 83 4.88 -9.98 -10.57
CA ILE A 83 5.72 -9.28 -9.60
C ILE A 83 5.54 -9.98 -8.25
N ARG A 84 6.64 -10.42 -7.64
CA ARG A 84 6.59 -11.14 -6.37
C ARG A 84 6.39 -10.19 -5.20
N ASP A 85 5.37 -10.45 -4.40
CA ASP A 85 5.09 -9.77 -3.15
C ASP A 85 4.58 -10.75 -2.07
N GLU A 86 4.60 -10.30 -0.83
CA GLU A 86 3.97 -10.96 0.31
C GLU A 86 2.79 -10.11 0.80
N LEU A 87 1.65 -10.72 1.10
CA LEU A 87 0.52 -10.08 1.78
C LEU A 87 0.26 -10.79 3.11
N ARG A 88 0.23 -10.05 4.21
CA ARG A 88 -0.19 -10.55 5.53
C ARG A 88 -1.47 -9.85 5.97
N VAL A 89 -2.44 -10.67 6.33
CA VAL A 89 -3.72 -10.24 6.90
C VAL A 89 -3.86 -10.85 8.30
N ARG A 90 -4.29 -10.05 9.27
CA ARG A 90 -4.49 -10.46 10.67
C ARG A 90 -5.68 -9.68 11.24
N ASN A 91 -6.25 -10.19 12.33
CA ASN A 91 -7.26 -9.46 13.10
C ASN A 91 -6.76 -8.05 13.49
N GLY A 92 -7.47 -7.02 13.05
CA GLY A 92 -7.28 -5.65 13.52
C GLY A 92 -7.77 -4.58 12.56
N VAL A 93 -7.71 -3.34 13.05
CA VAL A 93 -8.19 -2.13 12.37
C VAL A 93 -7.05 -1.14 12.11
N HIS A 94 -7.39 0.02 11.52
CA HIS A 94 -6.46 1.11 11.22
C HIS A 94 -6.00 1.88 12.47
N ASN A 95 -5.24 1.23 13.37
CA ASN A 95 -4.84 1.79 14.66
C ASN A 95 -3.41 1.42 15.10
N TRP A 96 -2.96 2.06 16.17
CA TRP A 96 -1.62 1.88 16.71
C TRP A 96 -1.38 0.48 17.29
N GLU A 97 -2.40 -0.15 17.89
CA GLU A 97 -2.29 -1.51 18.41
C GLU A 97 -1.92 -2.50 17.30
N TYR A 98 -2.58 -2.41 16.15
CA TYR A 98 -2.25 -3.23 14.97
C TYR A 98 -0.83 -2.93 14.49
N TRP A 99 -0.51 -1.64 14.29
CA TRP A 99 0.77 -1.21 13.75
C TRP A 99 1.96 -1.59 14.63
N HIS A 100 1.80 -1.49 15.95
CA HIS A 100 2.84 -1.88 16.89
C HIS A 100 3.18 -3.38 16.79
N VAL A 101 2.18 -4.24 16.56
CA VAL A 101 2.42 -5.67 16.30
C VAL A 101 3.03 -5.88 14.91
N ALA A 102 2.57 -5.15 13.89
CA ALA A 102 3.10 -5.21 12.53
C ALA A 102 4.59 -4.84 12.44
N LEU A 103 5.09 -3.94 13.29
CA LEU A 103 6.51 -3.61 13.39
C LEU A 103 7.41 -4.82 13.67
N ARG A 104 6.89 -5.85 14.38
CA ARG A 104 7.63 -7.10 14.63
C ARG A 104 7.88 -7.89 13.35
N MET A 105 7.10 -7.67 12.29
CA MET A 105 7.32 -8.23 10.96
C MET A 105 8.13 -7.27 10.08
N ALA A 106 7.82 -5.97 10.14
CA ALA A 106 8.44 -4.93 9.33
C ALA A 106 9.96 -4.82 9.58
N LEU A 107 10.37 -4.76 10.85
CA LEU A 107 11.77 -4.54 11.22
C LEU A 107 12.66 -5.72 10.77
N PRO A 108 12.35 -6.99 11.06
CA PRO A 108 13.13 -8.11 10.52
C PRO A 108 13.14 -8.18 8.99
N PHE A 109 12.02 -7.85 8.32
CA PHE A 109 11.97 -7.78 6.86
C PHE A 109 12.92 -6.71 6.31
N ALA A 110 12.93 -5.52 6.91
CA ALA A 110 13.86 -4.46 6.53
C ALA A 110 15.32 -4.91 6.76
N SER A 111 15.64 -5.44 7.94
CA SER A 111 17.00 -5.88 8.29
C SER A 111 17.53 -6.97 7.35
N ARG A 112 16.74 -8.00 7.04
CA ARG A 112 17.15 -9.09 6.13
C ARG A 112 17.41 -8.63 4.70
N ASN A 113 16.77 -7.53 4.29
CA ASN A 113 16.86 -7.03 2.92
C ASN A 113 17.76 -5.80 2.78
N PHE A 114 18.34 -5.32 3.89
CA PHE A 114 19.33 -4.26 3.91
C PHE A 114 20.76 -4.80 3.82
N ALA A 115 21.01 -6.00 4.38
CA ALA A 115 22.30 -6.67 4.23
C ALA A 115 22.54 -7.06 2.76
N LYS A 116 23.78 -6.87 2.30
CA LYS A 116 24.25 -7.23 0.95
C LYS A 116 24.13 -8.72 0.69
#